data_AF-A0A1Y5TRQ5-F1
#
_entry.id   AF-A0A1Y5TRQ5-F1
#
_cell.length_a   1.000
_cell.length_b   1.000
_cell.length_c   1.000
_cell.angle_alpha   90.00
_cell.angle_beta   90.00
_cell.angle_gamma   90.00
#
_symmetry.space_group_name_H-M   'P 1'
#
loop_
_entity.id
_entity.type
_entity.pdbx_description
1 polymer ?
#
loop_
_entity_poly.entity_id
_entity_poly.type
_entity_poly.pdbx_seq_one_letter_code
_entity_poly.pdbx_strand_id
1 'polypeptide(L)'
;MPDDTTAALQALIKQVETLTTTVTDQQKRMDSLHDFNGRVLDEKKDMQRQLEQQAASDKKWADMGYERAPDGNYYPKGTTPKHSLTREEARDPQKYRAAKAAAEKAGATLTITDPNKPEDAHHRGRPEVDTSHSTTLVKDDDQRVAYMRRDVMGSDATQYRKLRADGFTVQSWDQPDDLPQHMQAKLVEMEKAHDA
;
A
#
# COMPACT_ATOMS: atom_id res chain seq x y z
N MET A 1 70.95 -13.20 -48.76
CA MET A 1 70.02 -14.34 -48.93
C MET A 1 69.63 -15.03 -47.62
N PRO A 2 70.51 -15.30 -46.62
CA PRO A 2 70.05 -15.83 -45.32
C PRO A 2 69.31 -14.77 -44.45
N ASP A 3 69.60 -13.48 -44.65
CA ASP A 3 68.96 -12.39 -43.88
C ASP A 3 67.49 -12.17 -44.25
N ASP A 4 67.11 -12.30 -45.52
CA ASP A 4 65.73 -12.06 -45.97
C ASP A 4 64.76 -13.13 -45.45
N THR A 5 65.19 -14.40 -45.40
CA THR A 5 64.41 -15.49 -44.81
C THR A 5 64.23 -15.30 -43.30
N THR A 6 65.28 -14.82 -42.61
CA THR A 6 65.23 -14.54 -41.17
C THR A 6 64.30 -13.36 -40.86
N ALA A 7 64.35 -12.30 -41.68
CA ALA A 7 63.45 -11.15 -41.57
C ALA A 7 61.98 -11.54 -41.82
N ALA A 8 61.71 -12.39 -42.83
CA ALA A 8 60.37 -12.90 -43.11
C ALA A 8 59.80 -13.74 -41.95
N LEU A 9 60.63 -14.59 -41.33
CA LEU A 9 60.23 -15.37 -40.15
C LEU A 9 59.91 -14.48 -38.95
N GLN A 10 60.72 -13.45 -38.67
CA GLN A 10 60.45 -12.50 -37.60
C GLN A 10 59.18 -11.68 -37.84
N ALA A 11 58.92 -11.28 -39.09
CA ALA A 11 57.68 -10.59 -39.45
C ALA A 11 56.45 -11.48 -39.24
N LEU A 12 56.55 -12.76 -39.63
CA LEU A 12 55.48 -13.73 -39.40
C LEU A 12 55.21 -13.94 -37.90
N ILE A 13 56.26 -14.06 -37.07
CA ILE A 13 56.12 -14.19 -35.62
C ILE A 13 55.38 -12.99 -35.03
N LYS A 14 55.79 -11.76 -35.39
CA LYS A 14 55.10 -10.53 -34.95
C LYS A 14 53.64 -10.48 -35.39
N GLN A 15 53.34 -10.96 -36.59
CA GLN A 15 51.97 -11.01 -37.10
C GLN A 15 51.13 -12.02 -36.32
N VAL A 16 51.68 -13.20 -35.99
CA VAL A 16 51.01 -14.21 -35.16
C VAL A 16 50.76 -13.69 -33.74
N GLU A 17 51.71 -12.97 -33.14
CA GLU A 17 51.54 -12.34 -31.82
C GLU A 17 50.43 -11.28 -31.85
N THR A 18 50.38 -10.47 -32.90
CA THR A 18 49.34 -9.44 -33.10
C THR A 18 47.97 -10.08 -33.26
N LEU A 19 47.86 -11.15 -34.05
CA LEU A 19 46.62 -11.91 -34.24
C LEU A 19 46.18 -12.56 -32.93
N THR A 20 47.10 -13.15 -32.17
CA THR A 20 46.81 -13.79 -30.89
C THR A 20 46.25 -12.79 -29.88
N THR A 21 46.86 -11.59 -29.82
CA THR A 21 46.37 -10.50 -28.97
C THR A 21 44.98 -10.05 -29.41
N THR A 22 44.77 -9.87 -30.71
CA THR A 22 43.47 -9.45 -31.27
C THR A 22 42.37 -10.46 -30.96
N VAL A 23 42.63 -11.75 -31.12
CA VAL A 23 41.68 -12.82 -30.82
C VAL A 23 41.35 -12.86 -29.32
N THR A 24 42.35 -12.70 -28.47
CA THR A 24 42.16 -12.67 -27.01
C THR A 24 41.29 -11.47 -26.59
N ASP A 25 41.52 -10.30 -27.18
CA ASP A 25 40.72 -9.10 -26.90
C ASP A 25 39.30 -9.20 -27.45
N GLN A 26 39.12 -9.82 -28.62
CA GLN A 26 37.81 -10.13 -29.16
C GLN A 26 37.03 -11.09 -28.26
N GLN A 27 37.69 -12.12 -27.72
CA GLN A 27 37.05 -13.05 -26.77
C GLN A 27 36.56 -12.31 -25.53
N LYS A 28 37.39 -11.45 -24.92
CA LYS A 28 36.99 -10.65 -23.75
C LYS A 28 35.81 -9.72 -24.05
N ARG A 29 35.77 -9.13 -25.25
CA ARG A 29 34.64 -8.30 -25.69
C ARG A 29 33.37 -9.12 -25.85
N MET A 30 33.47 -10.33 -26.40
CA MET A 30 32.34 -11.24 -26.51
C MET A 30 31.80 -11.64 -25.14
N ASP A 31 32.67 -12.02 -24.21
CA ASP A 31 32.27 -12.37 -22.83
C ASP A 31 31.55 -11.19 -22.16
N SER A 32 32.10 -9.98 -22.30
CA SER A 32 31.49 -8.75 -21.77
C SER A 32 30.12 -8.45 -22.37
N LEU A 33 29.94 -8.71 -23.68
CA LEU A 33 28.65 -8.55 -24.36
C LEU A 33 27.63 -9.59 -23.90
N HIS A 34 28.06 -10.83 -23.67
CA HIS A 34 27.20 -11.87 -23.10
C HIS A 34 26.71 -11.48 -21.70
N ASP A 35 27.60 -10.97 -20.84
CA ASP A 35 27.24 -10.52 -19.50
C ASP A 35 26.30 -9.31 -19.52
N PHE A 36 26.53 -8.35 -20.43
CA PHE A 36 25.64 -7.21 -20.61
C PHE A 36 24.26 -7.65 -21.08
N ASN A 37 24.19 -8.50 -22.11
CA ASN A 37 22.93 -9.01 -22.64
C ASN A 37 22.17 -9.83 -21.59
N GLY A 38 22.88 -10.62 -20.77
CA GLY A 38 22.28 -11.35 -19.64
C GLY A 38 21.56 -10.40 -18.67
N ARG A 39 22.26 -9.35 -18.21
CA ARG A 39 21.66 -8.34 -17.32
C ARG A 39 20.45 -7.64 -17.93
N VAL A 40 20.55 -7.20 -19.18
CA VAL A 40 19.43 -6.52 -19.87
C VAL A 40 18.22 -7.46 -20.04
N LEU A 41 18.46 -8.74 -20.34
CA LEU A 41 17.38 -9.72 -20.43
C LEU A 41 16.69 -9.96 -19.08
N ASP A 42 17.45 -9.99 -17.99
CA ASP A 42 16.90 -10.14 -16.65
C ASP A 42 16.08 -8.91 -16.23
N GLU A 43 16.60 -7.70 -16.44
CA GLU A 43 15.86 -6.45 -16.21
C GLU A 43 14.54 -6.41 -17.01
N LYS A 44 14.59 -6.85 -18.27
CA LYS A 44 13.40 -6.91 -19.13
C LYS A 44 12.38 -7.92 -18.61
N LYS A 45 12.83 -9.11 -18.16
CA LYS A 45 11.95 -10.12 -17.57
C LYS A 45 11.34 -9.63 -16.26
N ASP A 46 12.11 -8.93 -15.43
CA ASP A 46 11.62 -8.34 -14.18
C ASP A 46 10.55 -7.29 -14.44
N MET A 47 10.80 -6.38 -15.37
CA MET A 47 9.82 -5.37 -15.78
C MET A 47 8.55 -6.02 -16.33
N GLN A 48 8.68 -7.06 -17.15
CA GLN A 48 7.53 -7.80 -17.67
C GLN A 48 6.72 -8.46 -16.54
N ARG A 49 7.39 -9.09 -15.57
CA ARG A 49 6.71 -9.67 -14.39
C ARG A 49 5.97 -8.62 -13.57
N GLN A 50 6.55 -7.44 -13.39
CA GLN A 50 5.89 -6.34 -12.68
C GLN A 50 4.64 -5.85 -13.42
N LEU A 51 4.71 -5.71 -14.75
CA LEU A 51 3.57 -5.34 -15.58
C LEU A 51 2.46 -6.39 -15.54
N GLU A 52 2.80 -7.68 -15.59
CA GLU A 52 1.84 -8.77 -15.49
C GLU A 52 1.17 -8.81 -14.10
N GLN A 53 1.93 -8.58 -13.03
CA GLN A 53 1.39 -8.46 -11.67
C GLN A 53 0.45 -7.27 -11.54
N GLN A 54 0.80 -6.12 -12.13
CA GLN A 54 -0.04 -4.93 -12.15
C GLN A 54 -1.32 -5.15 -12.95
N ALA A 55 -1.24 -5.78 -14.13
CA ALA A 55 -2.42 -6.13 -14.91
C ALA A 55 -3.33 -7.12 -14.15
N ALA A 56 -2.75 -8.07 -13.41
CA ALA A 56 -3.49 -8.99 -12.57
C ALA A 56 -4.16 -8.28 -11.38
N SER A 57 -3.49 -7.29 -10.76
CA SER A 57 -4.13 -6.47 -9.71
C SER A 57 -5.25 -5.61 -10.29
N ASP A 58 -5.00 -4.94 -11.41
CA ASP A 58 -5.99 -4.09 -12.09
C ASP A 58 -7.24 -4.90 -12.44
N LYS A 59 -7.07 -6.13 -12.94
CA LYS A 59 -8.18 -7.04 -13.21
C LYS A 59 -8.96 -7.41 -11.96
N LYS A 60 -8.29 -7.74 -10.85
CA LYS A 60 -8.97 -8.04 -9.57
C LYS A 60 -9.79 -6.85 -9.08
N TRP A 61 -9.24 -5.64 -9.17
CA TRP A 61 -9.95 -4.41 -8.78
C TRP A 61 -11.12 -4.11 -9.73
N ALA A 62 -10.94 -4.32 -11.03
CA ALA A 62 -12.01 -4.19 -12.03
C ALA A 62 -13.16 -5.17 -11.79
N ASP A 63 -12.87 -6.42 -11.43
CA ASP A 63 -13.88 -7.43 -11.08
C ASP A 63 -14.66 -7.03 -9.81
N MET A 64 -14.05 -6.27 -8.90
CA MET A 64 -14.70 -5.66 -7.73
C MET A 64 -15.40 -4.32 -8.04
N GLY A 65 -15.42 -3.88 -9.30
CA GLY A 65 -16.07 -2.64 -9.73
C GLY A 65 -15.24 -1.37 -9.54
N TYR A 66 -13.93 -1.49 -9.38
CA TYR A 66 -13.00 -0.36 -9.26
C TYR A 66 -12.16 -0.17 -10.52
N GLU A 67 -11.86 1.08 -10.87
CA GLU A 67 -11.00 1.46 -11.99
C GLU A 67 -9.78 2.23 -11.47
N ARG A 68 -8.61 1.92 -12.02
CA ARG A 68 -7.38 2.63 -11.71
C ARG A 68 -7.33 3.95 -12.46
N ALA A 69 -7.20 5.04 -11.71
CA ALA A 69 -7.10 6.38 -12.26
C ALA A 69 -5.64 6.77 -12.60
N PRO A 70 -5.43 7.86 -13.37
CA PRO A 70 -4.08 8.32 -13.74
C PRO A 70 -3.20 8.70 -12.55
N ASP A 71 -3.80 8.99 -11.40
CA ASP A 71 -3.12 9.26 -10.12
C ASP A 71 -2.62 7.97 -9.43
N GLY A 72 -2.88 6.80 -10.00
CA GLY A 72 -2.45 5.50 -9.50
C GLY A 72 -3.39 4.86 -8.49
N ASN A 73 -4.46 5.54 -8.07
CA ASN A 73 -5.44 5.03 -7.11
C ASN A 73 -6.61 4.30 -7.78
N TYR A 74 -7.27 3.43 -7.03
CA TYR A 74 -8.46 2.71 -7.46
C TYR A 74 -9.72 3.40 -6.93
N TYR A 75 -10.65 3.72 -7.83
CA TYR A 75 -11.94 4.31 -7.47
C TYR A 75 -13.07 3.44 -8.00
N PRO A 76 -14.23 3.38 -7.33
CA PRO A 76 -15.42 2.75 -7.90
C PRO A 76 -15.69 3.31 -9.30
N LYS A 77 -16.05 2.43 -10.24
CA LYS A 77 -16.27 2.77 -11.64
C LYS A 77 -17.20 3.97 -11.79
N GLY A 78 -16.73 5.00 -12.51
CA GLY A 78 -17.48 6.24 -12.74
C GLY A 78 -17.43 7.28 -11.61
N THR A 79 -16.74 7.01 -10.50
CA THR A 79 -16.58 7.97 -9.37
C THR A 79 -15.23 8.69 -9.37
N THR A 80 -14.39 8.45 -10.37
CA THR A 80 -13.06 9.05 -10.46
C THR A 80 -13.14 10.57 -10.47
N PRO A 81 -12.48 11.27 -9.52
CA PRO A 81 -12.43 12.72 -9.54
C PRO A 81 -11.71 13.18 -10.81
N LYS A 82 -12.40 13.91 -11.68
CA LYS A 82 -11.87 14.36 -12.97
C LYS A 82 -10.66 15.30 -12.83
N HIS A 83 -10.49 15.91 -11.66
CA HIS A 83 -9.39 16.78 -11.31
C HIS A 83 -8.81 16.35 -9.96
N SER A 84 -8.09 15.22 -9.92
CA SER A 84 -7.28 14.84 -8.77
C SER A 84 -5.81 15.18 -8.96
N LEU A 85 -5.13 15.55 -7.87
CA LEU A 85 -3.68 15.59 -7.76
C LEU A 85 -3.26 14.73 -6.58
N THR A 86 -2.14 14.02 -6.69
CA THR A 86 -1.58 13.38 -5.50
C THR A 86 -1.05 14.42 -4.53
N ARG A 87 -0.97 14.08 -3.24
CA ARG A 87 -0.42 14.99 -2.22
C ARG A 87 1.02 15.39 -2.49
N GLU A 88 1.81 14.48 -3.07
CA GLU A 88 3.19 14.72 -3.46
C GLU A 88 3.28 15.72 -4.61
N GLU A 89 2.41 15.60 -5.62
CA GLU A 89 2.34 16.56 -6.72
C GLU A 89 1.73 17.91 -6.28
N ALA A 90 0.82 17.90 -5.30
CA ALA A 90 0.25 19.11 -4.72
C ALA A 90 1.24 19.91 -3.85
N ARG A 91 2.36 19.31 -3.44
CA ARG A 91 3.46 20.04 -2.76
C ARG A 91 4.22 20.96 -3.72
N ASP A 92 4.19 20.69 -5.03
CA ASP A 92 4.76 21.57 -6.04
C ASP A 92 3.79 22.74 -6.31
N PRO A 93 4.18 24.00 -6.00
CA PRO A 93 3.32 25.15 -6.21
C PRO A 93 2.91 25.37 -7.67
N GLN A 94 3.74 24.98 -8.64
CA GLN A 94 3.43 25.15 -10.06
C GLN A 94 2.38 24.14 -10.52
N LYS A 95 2.55 22.87 -10.17
CA LYS A 95 1.59 21.80 -10.50
C LYS A 95 0.23 22.04 -9.85
N TYR A 96 0.22 22.44 -8.58
CA TYR A 96 -1.01 22.78 -7.87
C TYR A 96 -1.76 23.92 -8.54
N ARG A 97 -1.07 25.02 -8.92
CA ARG A 97 -1.71 26.16 -9.60
C ARG A 97 -2.26 25.78 -10.97
N ALA A 98 -1.51 25.00 -11.75
CA ALA A 98 -1.95 24.55 -13.07
C ALA A 98 -3.20 23.65 -12.98
N ALA A 99 -3.19 22.68 -12.05
CA ALA A 99 -4.33 21.79 -11.85
C ALA A 99 -5.54 22.52 -11.25
N LYS A 100 -5.32 23.48 -10.34
CA LYS A 100 -6.39 24.33 -9.80
C LYS A 100 -7.03 25.18 -10.90
N ALA A 101 -6.23 25.80 -11.76
CA ALA A 101 -6.72 26.57 -12.90
C ALA A 101 -7.46 25.68 -13.91
N ALA A 102 -6.99 24.44 -14.14
CA ALA A 102 -7.67 23.47 -15.00
C ALA A 102 -9.01 23.00 -14.41
N ALA A 103 -9.07 22.79 -13.09
CA ALA A 103 -10.29 22.43 -12.38
C ALA A 103 -11.30 23.59 -12.39
N GLU A 104 -10.86 24.82 -12.09
CA GLU A 104 -11.70 26.03 -12.14
C GLU A 104 -12.22 26.29 -13.56
N LYS A 105 -11.38 26.13 -14.59
CA LYS A 105 -11.79 26.26 -16.00
C LYS A 105 -12.83 25.22 -16.41
N ALA A 106 -12.82 24.04 -15.77
CA ALA A 106 -13.80 22.98 -15.98
C ALA A 106 -15.03 23.09 -15.05
N GLY A 107 -15.10 24.11 -14.18
CA GLY A 107 -16.18 24.28 -13.21
C GLY A 107 -16.19 23.24 -12.09
N ALA A 108 -15.04 22.61 -11.81
CA ALA A 108 -14.89 21.54 -10.83
C ALA A 108 -13.89 21.91 -9.73
N THR A 109 -13.98 21.25 -8.58
CA THR A 109 -13.02 21.42 -7.48
C THR A 109 -11.87 20.43 -7.61
N LEU A 110 -10.64 20.93 -7.48
CA LEU A 110 -9.44 20.09 -7.43
C LEU A 110 -9.46 19.25 -6.13
N THR A 111 -9.40 17.93 -6.26
CA THR A 111 -9.31 17.00 -5.14
C THR A 111 -7.85 16.59 -4.93
N ILE A 112 -7.34 16.67 -3.70
CA ILE A 112 -5.99 16.18 -3.39
C ILE A 112 -6.13 14.78 -2.80
N THR A 113 -5.67 13.76 -3.52
CA THR A 113 -5.70 12.37 -3.05
C THR A 113 -4.34 11.96 -2.49
N ASP A 114 -4.33 11.09 -1.50
CA ASP A 114 -3.10 10.60 -0.86
C ASP A 114 -3.06 9.06 -0.99
N PRO A 115 -2.22 8.49 -1.87
CA PRO A 115 -2.14 7.04 -2.07
C PRO A 115 -1.51 6.30 -0.88
N ASN A 116 -0.78 7.02 -0.01
CA ASN A 116 -0.09 6.47 1.16
C ASN A 116 -0.82 6.75 2.47
N LYS A 117 -1.97 7.44 2.41
CA LYS A 117 -2.90 7.37 3.54
C LYS A 117 -3.48 5.96 3.54
N PRO A 118 -3.37 5.17 4.63
CA PRO A 118 -4.39 4.16 4.85
C PRO A 118 -5.72 4.90 4.73
N GLU A 119 -6.57 4.45 3.81
CA GLU A 119 -7.87 5.05 3.57
C GLU A 119 -8.46 5.48 4.90
N ASP A 120 -8.95 6.72 4.95
CA ASP A 120 -9.60 7.32 6.12
C ASP A 120 -10.72 6.36 6.59
N ALA A 121 -10.35 5.41 7.47
CA ALA A 121 -11.22 4.36 7.97
C ALA A 121 -12.37 4.94 8.80
N HIS A 122 -12.31 6.24 9.07
CA HIS A 122 -13.38 7.05 9.63
C HIS A 122 -14.59 7.21 8.70
N HIS A 123 -14.50 6.90 7.39
CA HIS A 123 -15.61 7.06 6.44
C HIS A 123 -16.23 5.76 5.92
N ARG A 124 -15.66 4.58 6.20
CA ARG A 124 -16.43 3.34 6.07
C ARG A 124 -17.36 3.28 7.26
N GLY A 125 -18.67 3.29 7.01
CA GLY A 125 -19.70 3.21 8.04
C GLY A 125 -19.34 2.16 9.08
N ARG A 126 -19.12 2.61 10.31
CA ARG A 126 -18.75 1.74 11.44
C ARG A 126 -19.83 0.64 11.53
N PRO A 127 -19.46 -0.64 11.75
CA PRO A 127 -20.43 -1.74 11.81
C PRO A 127 -21.57 -1.41 12.76
N GLU A 128 -22.77 -1.90 12.45
CA GLU A 128 -23.97 -1.70 13.27
C GLU A 128 -23.72 -2.22 14.69
N VAL A 129 -24.25 -1.52 15.70
CA VAL A 129 -24.10 -1.95 17.10
C VAL A 129 -25.01 -3.14 17.31
N ASP A 130 -24.49 -4.20 17.90
CA ASP A 130 -25.33 -5.31 18.33
C ASP A 130 -26.19 -4.90 19.52
N THR A 131 -27.49 -4.74 19.27
CA THR A 131 -28.50 -4.41 20.29
C THR A 131 -29.24 -5.64 20.81
N SER A 132 -28.84 -6.85 20.40
CA SER A 132 -29.45 -8.10 20.86
C SER A 132 -29.19 -8.40 22.35
N HIS A 133 -28.09 -7.88 22.88
CA HIS A 133 -27.73 -7.98 24.29
C HIS A 133 -28.36 -6.86 25.13
N SER A 134 -28.88 -7.20 26.31
CA SER A 134 -29.49 -6.25 27.24
C SER A 134 -28.45 -5.47 28.05
N THR A 135 -27.27 -6.05 28.26
CA THR A 135 -26.17 -5.52 29.03
C THR A 135 -25.38 -4.51 28.20
N THR A 136 -25.41 -3.27 28.64
CA THR A 136 -24.80 -2.13 27.93
C THR A 136 -23.45 -1.70 28.51
N LEU A 137 -23.13 -2.19 29.72
CA LEU A 137 -21.91 -1.86 30.46
C LEU A 137 -21.35 -3.11 31.14
N VAL A 138 -20.09 -3.43 30.85
CA VAL A 138 -19.32 -4.48 31.53
C VAL A 138 -18.09 -3.86 32.16
N LYS A 139 -17.93 -4.02 33.48
CA LYS A 139 -16.77 -3.46 34.22
C LYS A 139 -15.71 -4.51 34.44
N ASP A 140 -14.47 -4.19 34.12
CA ASP A 140 -13.28 -4.90 34.55
C ASP A 140 -12.71 -4.16 35.76
N ASP A 141 -12.96 -4.69 36.96
CA ASP A 141 -12.51 -4.08 38.20
C ASP A 141 -11.00 -4.30 38.42
N ASP A 142 -10.43 -5.37 37.86
CA ASP A 142 -9.02 -5.73 37.98
C ASP A 142 -8.14 -4.79 37.15
N GLN A 143 -8.56 -4.48 35.92
CA GLN A 143 -7.84 -3.57 35.01
C GLN A 143 -8.31 -2.11 35.11
N ARG A 144 -9.36 -1.83 35.90
CA ARG A 144 -10.07 -0.54 35.94
C ARG A 144 -10.48 -0.05 34.54
N VAL A 145 -11.03 -0.97 33.73
CA VAL A 145 -11.56 -0.65 32.40
C VAL A 145 -13.07 -0.89 32.41
N ALA A 146 -13.83 0.06 31.91
CA ALA A 146 -15.27 -0.07 31.75
C ALA A 146 -15.61 -0.15 30.26
N TYR A 147 -16.13 -1.28 29.82
CA TYR A 147 -16.55 -1.50 28.45
C TYR A 147 -18.01 -1.11 28.30
N MET A 148 -18.26 -0.03 27.58
CA MET A 148 -19.59 0.53 27.37
C MET A 148 -19.97 0.39 25.89
N ARG A 149 -21.20 -0.05 25.61
CA ARG A 149 -21.65 -0.22 24.23
C ARG A 149 -21.76 1.14 23.53
N ARG A 150 -21.36 1.22 22.25
CA ARG A 150 -21.21 2.52 21.54
C ARG A 150 -22.49 3.36 21.50
N ASP A 151 -23.63 2.73 21.25
CA ASP A 151 -24.95 3.39 21.23
C ASP A 151 -25.23 4.10 22.56
N VAL A 152 -24.95 3.43 23.68
CA VAL A 152 -25.18 3.98 25.02
C VAL A 152 -24.12 4.99 25.41
N MET A 153 -22.89 4.81 24.94
CA MET A 153 -21.79 5.76 25.18
C MET A 153 -22.11 7.15 24.59
N GLY A 154 -22.76 7.19 23.43
CA GLY A 154 -23.23 8.41 22.79
C GLY A 154 -24.47 9.01 23.44
N SER A 155 -25.39 8.18 23.95
CA SER A 155 -26.66 8.64 24.53
C SER A 155 -26.58 8.99 26.03
N ASP A 156 -25.72 8.32 26.80
CA ASP A 156 -25.59 8.53 28.26
C ASP A 156 -24.20 9.07 28.65
N ALA A 157 -24.03 10.37 28.40
CA ALA A 157 -22.85 11.11 28.83
C ALA A 157 -22.72 11.23 30.37
N THR A 158 -23.75 10.89 31.16
CA THR A 158 -23.67 10.93 32.62
C THR A 158 -22.97 9.70 33.17
N GLN A 159 -23.31 8.53 32.65
CA GLN A 159 -22.67 7.27 32.99
C GLN A 159 -21.19 7.27 32.60
N TYR A 160 -20.86 7.77 31.40
CA TYR A 160 -19.47 7.95 30.97
C TYR A 160 -18.65 8.81 31.94
N ARG A 161 -19.19 9.97 32.33
CA ARG A 161 -18.52 10.90 33.26
C ARG A 161 -18.35 10.29 34.65
N LYS A 162 -19.35 9.56 35.14
CA LYS A 162 -19.29 8.87 36.42
C LYS A 162 -18.20 7.79 36.43
N LEU A 163 -18.13 6.95 35.40
CA LEU A 163 -17.10 5.92 35.28
C LEU A 163 -15.68 6.50 35.28
N ARG A 164 -15.46 7.61 34.57
CA ARG A 164 -14.18 8.32 34.61
C ARG A 164 -13.89 8.95 35.98
N ALA A 165 -14.90 9.50 36.65
CA ALA A 165 -14.75 10.05 38.00
C ALA A 165 -14.42 8.95 39.03
N ASP A 166 -14.98 7.76 38.85
CA ASP A 166 -14.71 6.56 39.64
C ASP A 166 -13.33 5.93 39.30
N GLY A 167 -12.59 6.50 38.34
CA GLY A 167 -11.23 6.11 37.99
C GLY A 167 -11.13 4.99 36.94
N PHE A 168 -12.22 4.68 36.23
CA PHE A 168 -12.22 3.71 35.14
C PHE A 168 -11.84 4.34 33.80
N THR A 169 -11.09 3.59 32.99
CA THR A 169 -10.89 3.91 31.57
C THR A 169 -12.06 3.36 30.78
N VAL A 170 -12.84 4.22 30.14
CA VAL A 170 -14.02 3.79 29.37
C VAL A 170 -13.62 3.44 27.94
N GLN A 171 -13.90 2.21 27.51
CA GLN A 171 -13.72 1.72 26.14
C GLN A 171 -15.07 1.41 25.49
N SER A 172 -15.22 1.77 24.21
CA SER A 172 -16.42 1.45 23.45
C SER A 172 -16.32 0.05 22.83
N TRP A 173 -17.41 -0.71 22.83
CA TRP A 173 -17.54 -1.93 22.01
C TRP A 173 -18.78 -1.86 21.13
N ASP A 174 -18.74 -2.53 19.97
CA ASP A 174 -19.82 -2.57 18.99
C ASP A 174 -20.45 -3.98 18.91
N GLN A 175 -19.63 -5.01 19.05
CA GLN A 175 -20.01 -6.43 19.05
C GLN A 175 -19.43 -7.14 20.29
N PRO A 176 -20.07 -8.21 20.79
CA PRO A 176 -19.52 -8.99 21.91
C PRO A 176 -18.09 -9.49 21.65
N ASP A 177 -17.79 -9.83 20.40
CA ASP A 177 -16.47 -10.29 19.97
C ASP A 177 -15.37 -9.21 20.10
N ASP A 178 -15.74 -7.92 20.21
CA ASP A 178 -14.79 -6.83 20.46
C ASP A 178 -14.27 -6.82 21.92
N LEU A 179 -14.98 -7.51 22.83
CA LEU A 179 -14.59 -7.60 24.23
C LEU A 179 -13.48 -8.64 24.40
N PRO A 180 -12.53 -8.43 25.34
CA PRO A 180 -11.60 -9.48 25.74
C PRO A 180 -12.33 -10.75 26.20
N GLN A 181 -11.71 -11.92 26.00
CA GLN A 181 -12.36 -13.22 26.25
C GLN A 181 -12.94 -13.37 27.67
N HIS A 182 -12.28 -12.81 28.68
CA HIS A 182 -12.78 -12.81 30.07
C HIS A 182 -14.02 -11.92 30.25
N MET A 183 -14.13 -10.85 29.47
CA MET A 183 -15.27 -9.93 29.48
C MET A 183 -16.44 -10.46 28.65
N GLN A 184 -16.19 -11.24 27.61
CA GLN A 184 -17.23 -11.99 26.88
C GLN A 184 -17.94 -12.99 27.81
N ALA A 185 -17.18 -13.76 28.59
CA ALA A 185 -17.73 -14.68 29.58
C ALA A 185 -18.58 -13.92 30.62
N LYS A 186 -18.07 -12.79 31.12
CA LYS A 186 -18.79 -11.92 32.05
C LYS A 186 -20.08 -11.33 31.45
N LEU A 187 -20.05 -10.93 30.17
CA LEU A 187 -21.24 -10.45 29.46
C LEU A 187 -22.32 -11.55 29.42
N VAL A 188 -21.95 -12.78 29.06
CA VAL A 188 -22.88 -13.92 29.03
C VAL A 188 -23.46 -14.23 30.42
N GLU A 189 -22.66 -14.10 31.48
CA GLU A 189 -23.15 -14.25 32.86
C GLU A 189 -24.13 -13.14 33.25
N MET A 190 -23.86 -11.90 32.85
CA MET A 190 -24.74 -10.75 33.09
C MET A 190 -26.06 -10.86 32.30
N GLU A 191 -26.02 -11.32 31.05
CA GLU A 191 -27.25 -11.61 30.28
C GLU A 191 -28.09 -12.70 30.93
N LYS A 192 -27.47 -13.80 31.38
CA LYS A 192 -28.18 -14.87 32.10
C LYS A 192 -28.83 -14.37 33.39
N ALA A 193 -28.24 -13.39 34.05
CA ALA A 193 -28.81 -12.77 35.25
C ALA A 193 -29.94 -11.79 34.93
N HIS A 194 -30.00 -11.24 33.71
CA HIS A 194 -31.08 -10.39 33.23
C HIS A 194 -32.31 -11.18 32.77
N ASP A 195 -32.12 -12.41 32.29
CA ASP A 195 -33.18 -13.32 31.82
C ASP A 195 -33.83 -14.16 32.95
N ALA A 196 -33.35 -14.06 34.19
CA ALA A 196 -33.83 -14.79 35.37
C ALA A 196 -34.80 -13.97 36.23
#